data_AF-A0AA51RX31-F1
#
_entry.id   AF-A0AA51RX31-F1
#
_cell.length_a   1.000
_cell.length_b   1.000
_cell.length_c   1.000
_cell.angle_alpha   90.00
_cell.angle_beta   90.00
_cell.angle_gamma   90.00
#
_symmetry.space_group_name_H-M   'P 1'
#
loop_
_entity.id
_entity.type
_entity.pdbx_description
1 polymer ?
#
loop_
_entity_poly.entity_id
_entity_poly.type
_entity_poly.pdbx_seq_one_letter_code
_entity_poly.pdbx_strand_id
1 'polypeptide(L)'
;MSTEANTSSGLDTVKWLAAVLLVAGAVYGNHYMEQLDSMSLVIRVAIIIGLIALALLIASTTGKGKTAINFARESRMEVRKVVWPTRQEAIQTTLVIVLFVIVVSLFLWGVDSLLGWGVSSVMSL
;
A
#
# COMPACT_ATOMS: atom_id res chain seq x y z
N MET A 1 8.94 -41.75 -9.34
CA MET A 1 9.67 -42.35 -8.21
C MET A 1 10.97 -41.57 -8.01
N SER A 2 10.93 -40.53 -7.19
CA SER A 2 12.09 -39.92 -6.50
C SER A 2 11.52 -38.94 -5.48
N THR A 3 11.33 -39.47 -4.29
CA THR A 3 10.84 -38.83 -3.09
C THR A 3 11.82 -37.72 -2.67
N GLU A 4 11.50 -36.45 -2.93
CA GLU A 4 12.23 -35.32 -2.34
C GLU A 4 11.44 -34.75 -1.15
N ALA A 5 11.70 -35.37 -0.01
CA ALA A 5 11.91 -34.74 1.29
C ALA A 5 11.01 -33.56 1.67
N ASN A 6 9.88 -33.93 2.28
CA ASN A 6 9.05 -33.12 3.16
C ASN A 6 9.84 -32.73 4.42
N THR A 7 10.77 -31.77 4.30
CA THR A 7 11.65 -31.31 5.40
C THR A 7 11.80 -29.78 5.43
N SER A 8 10.71 -29.04 5.66
CA SER A 8 10.79 -27.69 6.29
C SER A 8 9.46 -27.05 6.71
N SER A 9 8.28 -27.63 6.40
CA SER A 9 6.99 -26.95 6.62
C SER A 9 6.73 -26.59 8.08
N GLY A 10 7.13 -27.45 9.03
CA GLY A 10 7.00 -27.21 10.46
C GLY A 10 7.89 -26.07 10.95
N LEU A 11 9.14 -26.02 10.52
CA LEU A 11 10.10 -24.99 10.96
C LEU A 11 9.78 -23.61 10.37
N ASP A 12 9.29 -23.57 9.13
CA ASP A 12 8.80 -22.36 8.49
C ASP A 12 7.51 -21.85 9.16
N THR A 13 6.60 -22.75 9.57
CA THR A 13 5.39 -22.39 10.32
C THR A 13 5.74 -21.87 11.72
N VAL A 14 6.71 -22.48 12.40
CA VAL A 14 7.21 -22.02 13.71
C VAL A 14 7.87 -20.64 13.60
N LYS A 15 8.64 -20.37 12.53
CA LYS A 15 9.21 -19.04 12.28
C LYS A 15 8.15 -17.97 12.03
N TRP A 16 7.10 -18.31 11.28
CA TRP A 16 5.96 -17.41 11.08
C TRP A 16 5.19 -17.16 12.39
N LEU A 17 4.96 -18.19 13.19
CA LEU A 17 4.30 -18.08 14.48
C LEU A 17 5.14 -17.24 15.45
N ALA A 18 6.47 -17.42 15.48
CA ALA A 18 7.39 -16.59 16.26
C ALA A 18 7.40 -15.12 15.80
N ALA A 19 7.34 -14.84 14.49
CA ALA A 19 7.23 -13.49 13.97
C ALA A 19 5.90 -12.82 14.36
N VAL A 20 4.79 -13.55 14.28
CA VAL A 20 3.46 -13.06 14.71
C VAL A 20 3.43 -12.80 16.21
N LEU A 21 4.01 -13.69 17.03
CA LEU A 21 4.12 -13.50 18.47
C LEU A 21 5.00 -12.30 18.84
N LEU A 22 6.10 -12.07 18.13
CA LEU A 22 6.95 -10.89 18.33
C LEU A 22 6.20 -9.59 18.01
N VAL A 23 5.44 -9.55 16.91
CA VAL A 23 4.64 -8.37 16.55
C VAL A 23 3.48 -8.18 17.53
N ALA A 24 2.76 -9.24 17.90
CA ALA A 24 1.70 -9.16 18.90
C ALA A 24 2.24 -8.72 20.27
N GLY A 25 3.41 -9.20 20.66
CA GLY A 25 4.13 -8.75 21.87
C GLY A 25 4.56 -7.29 21.79
N ALA A 26 4.96 -6.80 20.62
CA ALA A 26 5.28 -5.38 20.41
C ALA A 26 4.03 -4.49 20.53
N VAL A 27 2.90 -4.92 19.96
CA VAL A 27 1.62 -4.21 20.04
C VAL A 27 1.07 -4.20 21.47
N TYR A 28 1.10 -5.35 22.15
CA TYR A 28 0.65 -5.47 23.53
C TYR A 28 1.58 -4.73 24.49
N GLY A 29 2.89 -4.79 24.25
CA GLY A 29 3.90 -4.00 24.97
C GLY A 29 3.67 -2.50 24.80
N ASN A 30 3.29 -2.06 23.60
CA ASN A 30 2.93 -0.66 23.36
C ASN A 30 1.70 -0.24 24.17
N HIS A 31 0.67 -1.10 24.27
CA HIS A 31 -0.53 -0.84 25.06
C HIS A 31 -0.27 -0.84 26.58
N TYR A 32 0.68 -1.65 27.06
CA TYR A 32 1.06 -1.65 28.49
C TYR A 32 1.99 -0.47 28.84
N MET A 33 2.82 -0.03 27.90
CA MET A 33 3.70 1.13 28.08
C MET A 33 2.93 2.45 28.12
N GLU A 34 1.70 2.55 27.59
CA GLU A 34 0.82 3.72 27.80
C GLU A 34 0.48 3.99 29.27
N GLN A 35 0.53 2.98 30.15
CA GLN A 35 0.24 3.14 31.58
C GLN A 35 1.43 3.74 32.38
N LEU A 36 2.64 3.75 31.83
CA LEU A 36 3.84 4.33 32.47
C LEU A 36 4.16 5.70 31.84
N ASP A 37 3.66 6.74 32.48
CA ASP A 37 3.66 8.16 32.08
C ASP A 37 5.05 8.85 32.17
N SER A 38 6.17 8.12 31.98
CA SER A 38 7.52 8.64 32.26
C SER A 38 8.64 8.23 31.29
N MET A 39 8.35 7.62 30.13
CA MET A 39 9.37 7.24 29.15
C MET A 39 9.19 7.92 27.78
N SER A 40 10.24 8.60 27.33
CA SER A 40 10.36 9.31 26.04
C SER A 40 9.87 8.49 24.84
N LEU A 41 9.06 9.13 23.98
CA LEU A 41 8.47 8.60 22.74
C LEU A 41 9.51 7.94 21.83
N VAL A 42 10.74 8.46 21.83
CA VAL A 42 11.84 7.99 20.98
C VAL A 42 12.25 6.55 21.30
N ILE A 43 12.27 6.16 22.58
CA ILE A 43 12.70 4.81 23.00
C ILE A 43 11.66 3.76 22.59
N ARG A 44 10.37 4.08 22.69
CA ARG A 44 9.28 3.18 22.26
C ARG A 44 9.34 2.92 20.76
N VAL A 45 9.48 3.98 19.96
CA VAL A 45 9.60 3.89 18.50
C VAL A 45 10.86 3.10 18.12
N ALA A 46 11.99 3.32 18.79
CA ALA A 46 13.21 2.56 18.54
C ALA A 46 13.06 1.05 18.82
N ILE A 47 12.40 0.67 19.92
CA ILE A 47 12.14 -0.75 20.25
C ILE A 47 11.20 -1.39 19.22
N ILE A 48 10.14 -0.70 18.82
CA ILE A 48 9.20 -1.19 17.81
C ILE A 48 9.91 -1.41 16.47
N ILE A 49 10.71 -0.43 16.02
CA ILE A 49 11.51 -0.55 14.80
C ILE A 49 12.47 -1.74 14.90
N GLY A 50 13.13 -1.93 16.05
CA GLY A 50 14.02 -3.07 16.29
C GLY A 50 13.31 -4.42 16.21
N LEU A 51 12.13 -4.55 16.81
CA LEU A 51 11.32 -5.78 16.76
C LEU A 51 10.80 -6.07 15.35
N ILE A 52 10.34 -5.05 14.63
CA ILE A 52 9.94 -5.17 13.22
C ILE A 52 11.12 -5.62 12.36
N ALA A 53 12.29 -5.02 12.54
CA ALA A 53 13.50 -5.41 11.81
C ALA A 53 13.87 -6.89 12.08
N LEU A 54 13.81 -7.33 13.35
CA LEU A 54 14.09 -8.72 13.72
C LEU A 54 13.06 -9.69 13.11
N ALA A 55 11.77 -9.33 13.13
CA ALA A 55 10.71 -10.12 12.51
C ALA A 55 10.90 -10.23 10.99
N LEU A 56 11.29 -9.14 10.31
CA LEU A 56 11.60 -9.14 8.89
C LEU A 56 12.82 -10.02 8.56
N LEU A 57 13.86 -9.99 9.40
CA LEU A 57 15.01 -10.88 9.25
C LEU A 57 14.61 -12.35 9.37
N ILE A 58 13.82 -12.71 10.38
CA ILE A 58 13.32 -14.08 10.56
C ILE A 58 12.45 -14.50 9.36
N ALA A 59 11.54 -13.64 8.90
CA ALA A 59 10.70 -13.89 7.75
C ALA A 59 11.51 -14.08 6.45
N SER A 60 12.58 -13.29 6.25
CA SER A 60 13.44 -13.38 5.07
C SER A 60 14.22 -14.70 4.96
N THR A 61 14.49 -15.37 6.09
CA THR A 61 15.17 -16.68 6.11
C THR A 61 14.25 -17.88 5.83
N THR A 62 12.94 -17.64 5.73
CA THR A 62 11.91 -18.67 5.48
C THR A 62 11.84 -19.01 3.99
N GLY A 63 11.47 -20.24 3.63
CA GLY A 63 11.34 -20.67 2.21
C GLY A 63 10.51 -19.70 1.36
N LYS A 64 9.35 -19.27 1.87
CA LYS A 64 8.48 -18.26 1.22
C LYS A 64 9.14 -16.87 1.11
N GLY A 65 10.00 -16.50 2.07
CA GLY A 65 10.73 -15.23 2.06
C GLY A 65 11.78 -15.16 0.94
N LYS A 66 12.51 -16.27 0.72
CA LYS A 66 13.45 -16.39 -0.40
C LYS A 66 12.74 -16.32 -1.75
N THR A 67 11.59 -16.97 -1.89
CA THR A 67 10.76 -16.88 -3.10
C THR A 67 10.28 -15.46 -3.36
N ALA A 68 9.83 -14.73 -2.34
CA ALA A 68 9.42 -13.33 -2.49
C ALA A 68 10.57 -12.41 -2.90
N ILE A 69 11.78 -12.63 -2.37
CA ILE A 69 12.98 -11.87 -2.76
C ILE A 69 13.33 -12.14 -4.22
N ASN A 70 13.28 -13.39 -4.66
CA ASN A 70 13.54 -13.75 -6.06
C ASN A 70 12.46 -13.16 -6.99
N PHE A 71 11.19 -13.25 -6.60
CA PHE A 71 10.08 -12.61 -7.33
C PHE A 71 10.23 -11.09 -7.44
N ALA A 72 10.70 -10.42 -6.38
CA ALA A 72 10.98 -8.99 -6.42
C ALA A 72 12.14 -8.65 -7.36
N ARG A 73 13.16 -9.51 -7.46
CA ARG A 73 14.25 -9.37 -8.44
C ARG A 73 13.76 -9.54 -9.87
N GLU A 74 12.94 -10.55 -10.13
CA GLU A 74 12.31 -10.80 -11.43
C GLU A 74 11.35 -9.66 -11.83
N SER A 75 10.54 -9.18 -10.89
CA SER A 75 9.64 -8.04 -11.11
C SER A 75 10.38 -6.77 -11.49
N ARG A 76 11.56 -6.51 -10.89
CA ARG A 76 12.42 -5.38 -11.28
C ARG A 76 12.94 -5.51 -12.71
N MET A 77 13.22 -6.73 -13.17
CA MET A 77 13.62 -6.97 -14.55
C MET A 77 12.46 -6.73 -15.53
N GLU A 78 11.22 -7.06 -15.14
CA GLU A 78 10.03 -6.82 -15.96
C GLU A 78 9.63 -5.35 -16.00
N VAL A 79 9.73 -4.62 -14.88
CA VAL A 79 9.49 -3.17 -14.83
C VAL A 79 10.44 -2.40 -15.75
N ARG A 80 11.64 -2.92 -16.01
CA ARG A 80 12.57 -2.33 -16.99
C ARG A 80 12.14 -2.55 -18.44
N LYS A 81 11.28 -3.52 -18.72
CA LYS A 81 10.67 -3.73 -20.05
C LYS A 81 9.44 -2.86 -20.26
N VAL A 82 8.91 -2.24 -19.21
CA VAL A 82 7.84 -1.25 -19.34
C VAL A 82 8.42 -0.03 -20.04
N VAL A 83 8.01 0.16 -21.29
CA VAL A 83 8.28 1.37 -22.03
C VAL A 83 7.40 2.46 -21.43
N TRP A 84 7.99 3.25 -20.53
CA TRP A 84 7.30 4.39 -19.97
C TRP A 84 7.06 5.42 -21.08
N PRO A 85 5.85 6.00 -21.16
CA PRO A 85 5.54 6.99 -22.16
C PRO A 85 6.51 8.17 -22.03
N THR A 86 6.90 8.74 -23.15
CA THR A 86 7.75 9.93 -23.15
C THR A 86 7.00 11.08 -22.46
N ARG A 87 7.73 12.05 -21.88
CA ARG A 87 7.10 13.22 -21.22
C ARG A 87 6.12 13.94 -22.16
N GLN A 88 6.40 13.92 -23.46
CA GLN A 88 5.57 14.55 -24.48
C GLN A 88 4.25 13.78 -24.69
N GLU A 89 4.29 12.45 -24.77
CA GLU A 89 3.08 11.61 -24.88
C GLU A 89 2.19 11.71 -23.64
N ALA A 90 2.81 11.73 -22.45
CA ALA A 90 2.10 11.90 -21.18
C ALA A 90 1.37 13.25 -21.14
N ILE A 91 2.06 14.34 -21.47
CA ILE A 91 1.47 15.69 -21.49
C ILE A 91 0.37 15.80 -22.54
N GLN A 92 0.58 15.23 -23.74
CA GLN A 92 -0.43 15.25 -24.80
C GLN A 92 -1.72 14.57 -24.34
N THR A 93 -1.61 13.40 -23.72
CA THR A 93 -2.78 12.66 -23.23
C THR A 93 -3.48 13.40 -22.09
N THR A 94 -2.71 13.98 -21.15
CA THR A 94 -3.28 14.81 -20.07
C THR A 94 -3.99 16.04 -20.62
N LEU A 95 -3.43 16.72 -21.63
CA LEU A 95 -4.03 17.91 -22.23
C LEU A 95 -5.37 17.57 -22.90
N VAL A 96 -5.45 16.45 -23.62
CA VAL A 96 -6.70 15.96 -24.21
C VAL A 96 -7.76 15.71 -23.13
N ILE A 97 -7.38 15.08 -22.00
CA ILE A 97 -8.30 14.85 -20.87
C ILE A 97 -8.75 16.18 -20.25
N VAL A 98 -7.82 17.11 -20.03
CA VAL A 98 -8.16 18.45 -19.46
C VAL A 98 -9.14 19.19 -20.36
N LEU A 99 -8.92 19.18 -21.68
CA LEU A 99 -9.83 19.79 -22.63
C LEU A 99 -11.21 19.15 -22.58
N PHE A 100 -11.26 17.82 -22.55
CA PHE A 100 -12.52 17.07 -22.43
C PHE A 100 -13.28 17.42 -21.14
N VAL A 101 -12.58 17.47 -20.00
CA VAL A 101 -13.17 17.83 -18.71
C VAL A 101 -13.73 19.26 -18.73
N ILE A 102 -13.01 20.22 -19.33
CA ILE A 102 -13.48 21.60 -19.47
C ILE A 102 -14.78 21.64 -20.28
N VAL A 103 -14.83 20.97 -21.43
CA VAL A 103 -16.02 20.94 -22.29
C VAL A 103 -17.22 20.35 -21.55
N VAL A 104 -17.04 19.20 -20.88
CA VAL A 104 -18.11 18.55 -20.12
C VAL A 104 -18.57 19.41 -18.94
N SER A 105 -17.64 20.02 -18.21
CA SER A 105 -17.97 20.91 -17.08
C SER A 105 -18.78 22.13 -17.52
N LEU A 106 -18.44 22.72 -18.67
CA LEU A 106 -19.14 23.88 -19.21
C LEU A 106 -20.53 23.50 -19.72
N PHE A 107 -20.65 22.34 -20.34
CA PHE A 107 -21.93 21.79 -20.77
C PHE A 107 -22.87 21.54 -19.58
N LEU A 108 -22.39 20.84 -18.54
CA LEU A 108 -23.16 20.59 -17.32
C LEU A 108 -23.56 21.91 -16.66
N TRP A 109 -22.62 22.84 -16.47
CA TRP A 109 -22.92 24.15 -15.90
C TRP A 109 -24.00 24.91 -16.68
N GLY A 110 -23.98 24.84 -18.00
CA GLY A 110 -25.02 25.45 -18.86
C GLY A 110 -26.39 24.81 -18.64
N VAL A 111 -26.45 23.47 -18.63
CA VAL A 111 -27.69 22.73 -18.37
C VAL A 111 -28.23 23.01 -16.97
N ASP A 112 -27.38 22.96 -15.95
CA ASP A 112 -27.75 23.24 -14.56
C ASP A 112 -28.28 24.67 -14.39
N SER A 113 -27.66 25.65 -15.05
CA SER A 113 -28.11 27.05 -15.02
C SER A 113 -29.47 27.22 -15.71
N LEU A 114 -29.70 26.55 -16.83
CA LEU A 114 -30.97 26.58 -17.56
C LEU A 114 -32.10 25.90 -16.76
N LEU A 115 -31.82 24.73 -16.17
CA LEU A 115 -32.78 24.04 -15.30
C LEU A 115 -33.09 24.87 -14.06
N GLY A 116 -32.08 25.48 -13.43
CA GLY A 116 -32.24 26.38 -12.29
C GLY A 116 -33.12 27.58 -12.63
N TRP A 117 -32.91 28.21 -13.79
CA TRP A 117 -33.76 29.29 -14.26
C TRP A 117 -35.20 28.82 -14.47
N GLY A 118 -35.40 27.68 -15.14
CA GLY A 118 -36.73 27.10 -15.35
C GLY A 118 -37.49 26.81 -14.05
N VAL A 119 -36.82 26.22 -13.05
CA VAL A 119 -37.41 25.97 -11.73
C VAL A 119 -37.75 27.29 -11.03
N SER A 120 -36.86 28.29 -11.08
CA SER A 120 -37.10 29.59 -10.47
C SER A 120 -38.32 30.30 -11.07
N SER A 121 -38.53 30.21 -12.38
CA SER A 121 -39.69 30.80 -13.06
C SER A 121 -41.00 30.13 -12.64
N VAL A 122 -41.00 28.80 -12.48
CA VAL A 122 -42.17 28.05 -11.99
C VAL A 122 -42.48 28.39 -10.54
N MET A 123 -41.48 28.52 -9.68
CA MET A 123 -41.68 28.83 -8.26
C MET A 123 -42.10 30.29 -8.03
N SER A 124 -41.74 31.19 -8.95
CA SER A 124 -42.14 32.61 -8.90
C SER A 124 -43.53 32.90 -9.47
N LEU A 125 -44.18 31.91 -10.10
CA LEU A 125 -45.52 31.99 -10.68
C LEU A 125 -46.58 31.60 -9.64
#